data_AF-A0A7Y8FLL4-F1
#
_entry.id   AF-A0A7Y8FLL4-F1
#
_cell.length_a   1.000
_cell.length_b   1.000
_cell.length_c   1.000
_cell.angle_alpha   90.00
_cell.angle_beta   90.00
_cell.angle_gamma   90.00
#
_symmetry.space_group_name_H-M   'P 1'
#
loop_
_entity.id
_entity.type
_entity.pdbx_description
1 polymer ?
#
loop_
_entity_poly.entity_id
_entity_poly.type
_entity_poly.pdbx_seq_one_letter_code
_entity_poly.pdbx_strand_id
1 'polypeptide(L)'
;MDYRNISMQMLFSAMALVGNYAEAANHVKPVSQFETACNYASLVKIQETLIQLTIGWKELDVIFSEAVRTTLKRGDASRQDFARISELVHAVRGLESALATSTPPSDVVSAHTAFRRVVAGVRGRLVQLENLHKQAVAVHAYVDTGINFEGLKALADHTSARMAIIA
;
A
#
# COMPACT_ATOMS: atom_id res chain seq x y z
N MET A 1 17.59 0.34 -9.50
CA MET A 1 16.34 -0.05 -10.21
C MET A 1 15.31 1.04 -10.00
N ASP A 2 14.77 1.61 -11.08
CA ASP A 2 13.73 2.65 -11.00
C ASP A 2 12.36 1.98 -10.79
N TYR A 3 12.08 1.59 -9.55
CA TYR A 3 10.82 0.96 -9.13
C TYR A 3 9.59 1.82 -9.47
N ARG A 4 9.78 3.12 -9.69
CA ARG A 4 8.73 4.06 -10.07
C ARG A 4 8.17 3.76 -11.45
N ASN A 5 9.03 3.64 -12.46
CA ASN A 5 8.60 3.37 -13.83
C ASN A 5 7.89 2.03 -13.94
N ILE A 6 8.42 1.01 -13.24
CA ILE A 6 7.80 -0.32 -13.19
C ILE A 6 6.43 -0.25 -12.50
N SER A 7 6.33 0.41 -11.35
CA SER A 7 5.05 0.54 -10.62
C SER A 7 4.00 1.31 -11.42
N MET A 8 4.39 2.38 -12.12
CA MET A 8 3.46 3.14 -12.97
C MET A 8 2.99 2.34 -14.18
N GLN A 9 3.88 1.61 -14.86
CA GLN A 9 3.50 0.73 -15.97
C GLN A 9 2.54 -0.38 -15.53
N MET A 10 2.76 -0.94 -14.34
CA MET A 10 1.84 -1.91 -13.74
C MET A 10 0.50 -1.31 -13.38
N LEU A 11 0.48 -0.08 -12.87
CA LEU A 11 -0.74 0.65 -12.56
C LEU A 11 -1.58 0.89 -13.83
N PHE A 12 -0.95 1.39 -14.90
CA PHE A 12 -1.64 1.63 -16.17
C PHE A 12 -2.17 0.33 -16.80
N SER A 13 -1.37 -0.73 -16.79
CA SER A 13 -1.78 -2.05 -17.27
C SER A 13 -2.98 -2.60 -16.48
N ALA A 14 -2.97 -2.44 -15.16
CA ALA A 14 -4.07 -2.87 -14.30
C ALA A 14 -5.35 -2.03 -14.51
N MET A 15 -5.24 -0.72 -14.68
CA MET A 15 -6.37 0.15 -14.98
C MET A 15 -6.99 -0.16 -16.35
N ALA A 16 -6.16 -0.43 -17.37
CA ALA A 16 -6.62 -0.83 -18.70
C ALA A 16 -7.38 -2.17 -18.65
N LEU A 17 -6.89 -3.13 -17.86
CA LEU A 17 -7.56 -4.41 -17.65
C LEU A 17 -8.95 -4.24 -17.00
N VAL A 18 -9.06 -3.38 -15.98
CA VAL A 18 -10.34 -3.10 -15.32
C VAL A 18 -11.34 -2.48 -16.29
N GLY A 19 -10.90 -1.59 -17.18
CA GLY A 19 -11.73 -1.04 -18.26
C GLY A 19 -12.27 -2.14 -19.20
N ASN A 20 -11.45 -3.14 -19.51
CA ASN A 20 -11.79 -4.24 -20.42
C ASN A 20 -12.84 -5.21 -19.83
N TYR A 21 -13.05 -5.24 -18.51
CA TYR A 21 -14.16 -6.03 -17.94
C TYR A 21 -15.53 -5.54 -18.39
N ALA A 22 -15.70 -4.22 -18.56
CA ALA A 22 -16.97 -3.64 -19.01
C ALA A 22 -17.30 -4.07 -20.45
N GLU A 23 -16.29 -4.22 -21.30
CA GLU A 23 -16.45 -4.74 -22.66
C GLU A 23 -16.82 -6.23 -22.62
N ALA A 24 -16.09 -7.05 -21.85
CA ALA A 24 -16.37 -8.48 -21.71
C ALA A 24 -17.76 -8.78 -21.13
N ALA A 25 -18.27 -7.96 -20.20
CA ALA A 25 -19.59 -8.14 -19.59
C ALA A 25 -20.77 -7.87 -20.55
N ASN A 26 -20.56 -7.10 -21.63
CA ASN A 26 -21.60 -6.79 -22.60
C ASN A 26 -21.87 -7.92 -23.61
N HIS A 27 -21.01 -8.95 -23.66
CA HIS A 27 -21.12 -10.08 -24.60
C HIS A 27 -21.97 -11.26 -24.08
N VAL A 28 -22.79 -11.07 -23.03
CA VAL A 28 -23.57 -12.14 -22.37
C VAL A 28 -24.84 -12.54 -23.14
N LYS A 29 -25.18 -11.91 -24.28
CA LYS A 29 -26.30 -12.36 -25.13
C LYS A 29 -25.88 -13.55 -26.01
N PRO A 30 -26.74 -14.56 -26.21
CA PRO A 30 -26.36 -15.80 -26.87
C PRO A 30 -26.20 -15.55 -28.36
N VAL A 31 -24.98 -15.69 -28.85
CA VAL A 31 -24.67 -15.65 -30.27
C VAL A 31 -23.77 -16.85 -30.60
N SER A 32 -23.74 -17.20 -31.88
CA SER A 32 -23.12 -18.36 -32.53
C SER A 32 -21.90 -19.00 -31.82
N GLN A 33 -21.70 -20.31 -32.02
CA GLN A 33 -20.59 -21.08 -31.43
C GLN A 33 -19.20 -20.44 -31.61
N PHE A 34 -19.00 -19.66 -32.69
CA PHE A 34 -17.78 -18.92 -32.94
C PHE A 34 -17.56 -17.76 -31.97
N GLU A 35 -18.64 -17.03 -31.62
CA GLU A 35 -18.58 -15.95 -30.63
C GLU A 35 -18.34 -16.49 -29.22
N THR A 36 -18.90 -17.66 -28.87
CA THR A 36 -18.59 -18.33 -27.60
C THR A 36 -17.11 -18.70 -27.48
N ALA A 37 -16.49 -19.22 -28.55
CA ALA A 37 -15.07 -19.56 -28.54
C ALA A 37 -14.16 -18.32 -28.46
N CYS A 38 -14.53 -17.23 -29.15
CA CYS A 38 -13.81 -15.97 -29.09
C CYS A 38 -13.89 -15.33 -27.69
N ASN A 39 -15.08 -15.37 -27.07
CA ASN A 39 -15.29 -14.89 -25.70
C ASN A 39 -14.52 -15.71 -24.67
N TYR A 40 -14.43 -17.03 -24.86
CA TYR A 40 -13.61 -17.88 -23.99
C TYR A 40 -12.11 -17.52 -24.11
N ALA A 41 -11.60 -17.35 -25.33
CA ALA A 41 -10.20 -16.97 -25.55
C ALA A 41 -9.86 -15.58 -24.94
N SER A 42 -10.79 -14.62 -24.99
CA SER A 42 -10.59 -13.31 -24.37
C SER A 42 -10.57 -13.38 -22.83
N LEU A 43 -11.43 -14.20 -22.23
CA LEU A 43 -11.44 -14.45 -20.79
C LEU A 43 -10.17 -15.13 -20.30
N VAL A 44 -9.66 -16.12 -21.05
CA VAL A 44 -8.37 -16.77 -20.74
C VAL A 44 -7.23 -15.74 -20.76
N LYS A 45 -7.18 -14.87 -21.77
CA LYS A 45 -6.16 -13.81 -21.85
C LYS A 45 -6.25 -12.82 -20.68
N ILE A 46 -7.46 -12.45 -20.26
CA ILE A 46 -7.69 -11.60 -19.07
C ILE A 46 -7.17 -12.31 -17.82
N GLN A 47 -7.46 -13.59 -17.66
CA GLN A 47 -6.99 -14.39 -16.52
C GLN A 47 -5.46 -14.48 -16.48
N GLU A 48 -4.82 -14.77 -17.61
CA GLU A 48 -3.35 -14.79 -17.74
C GLU A 48 -2.76 -13.42 -17.37
N THR A 49 -3.36 -12.34 -17.86
CA THR A 49 -2.92 -10.97 -17.54
C THR A 49 -3.04 -10.68 -16.04
N LEU A 50 -4.14 -11.09 -15.39
CA LEU A 50 -4.29 -10.96 -13.92
C LEU A 50 -3.22 -11.73 -13.17
N ILE A 51 -2.87 -12.93 -13.62
CA ILE A 51 -1.83 -13.75 -12.98
C ILE A 51 -0.48 -13.05 -13.11
N GLN A 52 -0.12 -12.55 -14.29
CA GLN A 52 1.14 -11.83 -14.52
C GLN A 52 1.21 -10.54 -13.69
N LEU A 53 0.13 -9.76 -13.66
CA LEU A 53 0.03 -8.58 -12.80
C LEU A 53 0.16 -8.97 -11.32
N THR A 54 -0.47 -10.05 -10.89
CA THR A 54 -0.36 -10.53 -9.50
C THR A 54 1.07 -10.90 -9.14
N ILE A 55 1.80 -11.58 -10.03
CA ILE A 55 3.22 -11.93 -9.82
C ILE A 55 4.05 -10.67 -9.65
N GLY A 56 3.94 -9.74 -10.59
CA GLY A 56 4.75 -8.53 -10.54
C GLY A 56 4.40 -7.60 -9.37
N TRP A 57 3.14 -7.56 -8.93
CA TRP A 57 2.76 -6.86 -7.71
C TRP A 57 3.27 -7.55 -6.43
N LYS A 58 3.44 -8.88 -6.44
CA LYS A 58 4.11 -9.58 -5.33
C LYS A 58 5.59 -9.22 -5.28
N GLU A 59 6.25 -9.04 -6.42
CA GLU A 59 7.63 -8.55 -6.46
C GLU A 59 7.72 -7.14 -5.87
N LEU A 60 6.77 -6.25 -6.19
CA LEU A 60 6.67 -4.94 -5.55
C LEU A 60 6.46 -5.04 -4.04
N ASP A 61 5.61 -5.96 -3.56
CA ASP A 61 5.40 -6.17 -2.11
C ASP A 61 6.71 -6.58 -1.41
N VAL A 62 7.49 -7.47 -2.03
CA VAL A 62 8.81 -7.87 -1.52
C VAL A 62 9.76 -6.66 -1.47
N ILE A 63 9.83 -5.88 -2.54
CA ILE A 63 10.68 -4.69 -2.62
C ILE A 63 10.31 -3.67 -1.53
N PHE A 64 9.03 -3.35 -1.39
CA PHE A 64 8.59 -2.38 -0.38
C PHE A 64 8.67 -2.93 1.04
N SER A 65 8.46 -4.23 1.25
CA SER A 65 8.70 -4.86 2.55
C SER A 65 10.17 -4.77 2.95
N GLU A 66 11.10 -4.97 2.03
CA GLU A 66 12.53 -4.83 2.30
C GLU A 66 12.92 -3.36 2.52
N ALA A 67 12.32 -2.43 1.77
CA ALA A 67 12.47 -1.00 2.03
C ALA A 67 12.03 -0.63 3.45
N VAL A 68 10.86 -1.10 3.92
CA VAL A 68 10.39 -0.87 5.29
C VAL A 68 11.39 -1.41 6.32
N ARG A 69 11.85 -2.66 6.15
CA ARG A 69 12.81 -3.29 7.08
C ARG A 69 14.13 -2.54 7.13
N THR A 70 14.65 -2.13 5.97
CA THR A 70 15.94 -1.42 5.90
C THR A 70 15.85 -0.02 6.51
N THR A 71 14.75 0.70 6.30
CA THR A 71 14.48 1.99 6.94
C THR A 71 14.42 1.85 8.46
N LEU A 72 13.67 0.88 8.97
CA LEU A 72 13.58 0.63 10.42
C LEU A 72 14.94 0.25 11.03
N LYS A 73 15.74 -0.56 10.34
CA LYS A 73 17.07 -0.98 10.84
C LYS A 73 18.11 0.15 10.84
N ARG A 74 18.10 1.01 9.81
CA ARG A 74 19.11 2.07 9.65
C ARG A 74 18.77 3.33 10.43
N GLY A 75 17.51 3.51 10.85
CA GLY A 75 17.04 4.73 11.51
C GLY A 75 16.99 5.95 10.58
N ASP A 76 17.27 5.77 9.28
CA ASP A 76 17.25 6.83 8.29
C ASP A 76 15.99 6.72 7.41
N ALA A 77 14.95 7.43 7.85
CA ALA A 77 13.69 7.61 7.14
C ALA A 77 13.60 9.00 6.47
N SER A 78 14.66 9.81 6.51
CA SER A 78 14.70 11.16 5.95
C SER A 78 14.95 11.20 4.44
N ARG A 79 15.13 10.03 3.81
CA ARG A 79 15.45 9.90 2.39
C ARG A 79 14.45 10.66 1.52
N GLN A 80 14.97 11.54 0.65
CA GLN A 80 14.17 12.26 -0.35
C GLN A 80 13.36 11.34 -1.26
N ASP A 81 13.84 10.12 -1.49
CA ASP A 81 13.12 9.09 -2.25
C ASP A 81 11.73 8.80 -1.66
N PHE A 82 11.54 9.00 -0.35
CA PHE A 82 10.27 8.79 0.33
C PHE A 82 9.29 9.96 0.21
N ALA A 83 9.75 11.15 -0.19
CA ALA A 83 8.88 12.32 -0.36
C ALA A 83 7.80 12.08 -1.43
N ARG A 84 8.08 11.21 -2.41
CA ARG A 84 7.17 10.85 -3.51
C ARG A 84 6.36 9.58 -3.26
N ILE A 85 6.51 8.95 -2.09
CA ILE A 85 5.71 7.76 -1.74
C ILE A 85 4.23 8.13 -1.61
N SER A 86 3.91 9.34 -1.17
CA SER A 86 2.53 9.83 -1.09
C SER A 86 1.80 9.76 -2.44
N GLU A 87 2.45 10.20 -3.53
CA GLU A 87 1.92 10.12 -4.90
C GLU A 87 1.61 8.67 -5.28
N LEU A 88 2.53 7.75 -4.97
CA LEU A 88 2.35 6.33 -5.25
C LEU A 88 1.22 5.72 -4.40
N VAL A 89 1.11 6.08 -3.12
CA VAL A 89 0.00 5.68 -2.26
C VAL A 89 -1.35 6.13 -2.85
N HIS A 90 -1.44 7.37 -3.32
CA HIS A 90 -2.65 7.89 -3.95
C HIS A 90 -3.01 7.13 -5.23
N ALA A 91 -2.03 6.86 -6.10
CA ALA A 91 -2.23 6.09 -7.31
C ALA A 91 -2.73 4.66 -7.01
N VAL A 92 -2.09 3.96 -6.07
CA VAL A 92 -2.48 2.60 -5.67
C VAL A 92 -3.88 2.57 -5.06
N ARG A 93 -4.27 3.58 -4.27
CA ARG A 93 -5.65 3.72 -3.75
C ARG A 93 -6.68 3.89 -4.87
N GLY A 94 -6.34 4.66 -5.92
CA GLY A 94 -7.17 4.79 -7.11
C GLY A 94 -7.41 3.44 -7.78
N LEU A 95 -6.35 2.64 -7.94
CA LEU A 95 -6.45 1.29 -8.48
C LEU A 95 -7.27 0.35 -7.58
N GLU A 96 -7.07 0.37 -6.26
CA GLU A 96 -7.88 -0.43 -5.33
C GLU A 96 -9.37 -0.10 -5.45
N SER A 97 -9.71 1.18 -5.56
CA SER A 97 -11.08 1.64 -5.73
C SER A 97 -11.67 1.12 -7.05
N ALA A 98 -10.94 1.23 -8.15
CA ALA A 98 -11.35 0.72 -9.46
C ALA A 98 -11.57 -0.81 -9.43
N LEU A 99 -10.66 -1.57 -8.81
CA LEU A 99 -10.79 -3.02 -8.67
C LEU A 99 -11.95 -3.42 -7.74
N ALA A 100 -12.30 -2.58 -6.77
CA ALA A 100 -13.40 -2.83 -5.85
C ALA A 100 -14.77 -2.58 -6.50
N THR A 101 -14.87 -1.59 -7.39
CA THR A 101 -16.12 -1.24 -8.09
C THR A 101 -16.34 -2.05 -9.36
N SER A 102 -15.30 -2.66 -9.91
CA SER A 102 -15.41 -3.52 -11.09
C SER A 102 -16.15 -4.83 -10.81
N THR A 103 -16.97 -5.27 -11.76
CA THR A 103 -17.67 -6.57 -11.74
C THR A 103 -16.97 -7.56 -12.68
N PRO A 104 -16.02 -8.38 -12.20
CA PRO A 104 -15.34 -9.35 -13.04
C PRO A 104 -16.29 -10.49 -13.48
N PRO A 105 -16.15 -11.02 -14.71
CA PRO A 105 -16.81 -12.26 -15.13
C PRO A 105 -16.52 -13.43 -14.19
N SER A 106 -17.47 -14.36 -14.02
CA SER A 106 -17.40 -15.48 -13.06
C SER A 106 -16.09 -16.24 -13.10
N ASP A 107 -15.58 -16.49 -14.30
CA ASP A 107 -14.43 -17.36 -14.54
C ASP A 107 -13.11 -16.71 -14.10
N VAL A 108 -13.09 -15.38 -13.98
CA VAL A 108 -11.89 -14.61 -13.58
C VAL A 108 -12.00 -14.01 -12.18
N VAL A 109 -13.13 -14.19 -11.46
CA VAL A 109 -13.35 -13.67 -10.09
C VAL A 109 -12.24 -14.07 -9.13
N SER A 110 -11.78 -15.32 -9.19
CA SER A 110 -10.73 -15.84 -8.31
C SER A 110 -9.40 -15.11 -8.54
N ALA A 111 -8.98 -14.97 -9.80
CA ALA A 111 -7.76 -14.26 -10.18
C ALA A 111 -7.85 -12.76 -9.82
N HIS A 112 -9.01 -12.14 -10.06
CA HIS A 112 -9.27 -10.74 -9.69
C HIS A 112 -9.16 -10.53 -8.18
N THR A 113 -9.73 -11.43 -7.39
CA THR A 113 -9.68 -11.36 -5.92
C THR A 113 -8.26 -11.55 -5.40
N ALA A 114 -7.49 -12.47 -5.99
CA ALA A 114 -6.09 -12.65 -5.66
C ALA A 114 -5.27 -11.38 -5.96
N PHE A 115 -5.48 -10.78 -7.13
CA PHE A 115 -4.83 -9.53 -7.51
C PHE A 115 -5.15 -8.39 -6.54
N ARG A 116 -6.43 -8.19 -6.19
CA ARG A 116 -6.87 -7.20 -5.19
C ARG A 116 -6.14 -7.32 -3.86
N ARG A 117 -5.94 -8.55 -3.36
CA ARG A 117 -5.25 -8.78 -2.09
C ARG A 117 -3.79 -8.34 -2.14
N VAL A 118 -3.10 -8.63 -3.24
CA VAL A 118 -1.69 -8.24 -3.41
C VAL A 118 -1.56 -6.72 -3.52
N VAL A 119 -2.44 -6.06 -4.31
CA VAL A 119 -2.50 -4.60 -4.40
C VAL A 119 -2.68 -3.95 -3.03
N ALA A 120 -3.57 -4.51 -2.20
CA ALA A 120 -3.78 -4.03 -0.84
C ALA A 120 -2.58 -4.25 0.09
N GLY A 121 -1.85 -5.35 -0.07
CA GLY A 121 -0.59 -5.60 0.61
C GLY A 121 0.45 -4.53 0.30
N VAL A 122 0.69 -4.27 -0.99
CA VAL A 122 1.62 -3.24 -1.48
C VAL A 122 1.26 -1.86 -0.94
N ARG A 123 -0.03 -1.47 -0.99
CA ARG A 123 -0.48 -0.20 -0.40
C ARG A 123 -0.13 -0.13 1.08
N GLY A 124 -0.35 -1.20 1.84
CA GLY A 124 -0.01 -1.28 3.25
C GLY A 124 1.47 -0.96 3.52
N ARG A 125 2.38 -1.50 2.69
CA ARG A 125 3.82 -1.22 2.78
C ARG A 125 4.17 0.23 2.44
N LEU A 126 3.55 0.77 1.39
CA LEU A 126 3.76 2.16 0.99
C LEU A 126 3.31 3.14 2.08
N VAL A 127 2.15 2.90 2.70
CA VAL A 127 1.66 3.72 3.83
C VAL A 127 2.60 3.64 5.03
N GLN A 128 3.20 2.47 5.31
CA GLN A 128 4.21 2.35 6.37
C GLN A 128 5.43 3.22 6.08
N LEU A 129 5.97 3.18 4.86
CA LEU A 129 7.09 4.02 4.46
C LEU A 129 6.74 5.51 4.51
N GLU A 130 5.54 5.88 4.05
CA GLU A 130 5.04 7.26 4.11
C GLU A 130 4.98 7.77 5.55
N ASN A 131 4.45 6.96 6.48
CA ASN A 131 4.35 7.33 7.88
C ASN A 131 5.73 7.45 8.54
N LEU A 132 6.66 6.53 8.25
CA LEU A 132 8.03 6.61 8.74
C LEU A 132 8.73 7.87 8.25
N HIS A 133 8.53 8.23 6.98
CA HIS A 133 9.08 9.45 6.43
C HIS A 133 8.50 10.70 7.09
N LYS A 134 7.17 10.77 7.26
CA LYS A 134 6.49 11.87 7.97
C LYS A 134 7.00 12.01 9.40
N GLN A 135 7.21 10.90 10.11
CA GLN A 135 7.76 10.92 11.47
C GLN A 135 9.20 11.45 11.51
N ALA A 136 10.03 11.12 10.52
CA ALA A 136 11.42 11.58 10.47
C ALA A 136 11.57 13.05 10.03
N VAL A 137 10.65 13.56 9.22
CA VAL A 137 10.69 14.94 8.71
C VAL A 137 9.89 15.91 9.58
N ALA A 138 8.90 15.41 10.34
CA ALA A 138 8.14 16.25 11.26
C ALA A 138 9.08 16.83 12.33
N VAL A 139 9.24 18.15 12.32
CA VAL A 139 9.82 18.87 13.46
C VAL A 139 8.85 18.68 14.62
N HIS A 140 9.23 17.87 15.60
CA HIS A 140 8.46 17.75 16.83
C HIS A 140 8.38 19.15 17.46
N ALA A 141 7.17 19.71 17.52
CA ALA A 141 6.91 20.89 18.31
C ALA A 141 7.27 20.53 19.75
N TYR A 142 8.41 21.04 20.22
CA TYR A 142 8.76 20.94 21.62
C TYR A 142 7.66 21.65 22.38
N VAL A 143 6.83 20.89 23.10
CA VAL A 143 5.88 21.49 24.03
C VAL A 143 6.74 22.05 25.14
N ASP A 144 6.91 23.37 25.15
CA ASP A 144 7.44 24.07 26.31
C ASP A 144 6.40 23.89 27.41
N THR A 145 6.55 22.81 28.17
CA THR A 145 5.58 22.40 29.17
C THR A 145 5.52 23.39 30.34
N GLY A 146 6.42 24.38 30.41
CA GLY A 146 6.58 25.25 31.57
C GLY A 146 6.87 24.46 32.86
N ILE A 147 7.16 23.16 32.75
CA ILE A 147 7.37 22.28 33.88
C ILE A 147 8.75 22.60 34.44
N ASN A 148 8.76 23.17 35.63
CA ASN A 148 9.98 23.34 36.40
C ASN A 148 10.46 21.96 36.89
N PHE A 149 11.31 21.32 36.08
CA PHE A 149 11.90 20.01 36.40
C PHE A 149 12.76 20.06 37.67
N GLU A 150 13.39 21.19 38.00
CA GLU A 150 14.06 21.38 39.30
C GLU A 150 13.05 21.38 40.45
N GLY A 151 11.90 22.04 40.28
CA GLY A 151 10.82 22.05 41.25
C GLY A 151 10.23 20.67 41.49
N LEU A 152 10.01 19.88 40.44
CA LEU A 152 9.56 18.48 40.55
C LEU A 152 10.60 17.58 41.21
N LYS A 153 11.88 17.77 40.88
CA LYS A 153 12.99 17.04 41.51
C LYS A 153 13.10 17.39 43.00
N ALA A 154 13.02 18.67 43.36
CA ALA A 154 13.01 19.11 44.75
C ALA A 154 11.80 18.55 45.53
N LEU A 155 10.62 18.46 44.89
CA LEU A 155 9.44 17.84 45.49
C LEU A 155 9.63 16.34 45.72
N ALA A 156 10.21 15.64 44.74
CA ALA A 156 10.49 14.21 44.81
C ALA A 156 11.57 13.88 45.86
N ASP A 157 12.61 14.70 45.95
CA ASP A 157 13.66 14.57 46.96
C ASP A 157 13.09 14.84 48.37
N HIS A 158 12.18 15.82 48.49
CA HIS A 158 11.54 16.15 49.76
C HIS A 158 10.51 15.10 50.23
N THR A 159 9.78 14.46 49.32
CA THR A 159 8.87 13.35 49.66
C THR A 159 9.63 12.06 49.96
N SER A 160 10.70 11.76 49.22
CA SER A 160 11.55 10.59 49.47
C SER A 160 12.31 10.69 50.80
N ALA A 161 12.84 11.87 51.13
CA ALA A 161 13.50 12.13 52.41
C ALA A 161 12.53 12.04 53.59
N ARG A 162 11.27 12.48 53.44
CA ARG A 162 10.24 12.34 54.50
C ARG A 162 9.71 10.92 54.66
N MET A 163 9.62 10.15 53.58
CA MET A 163 9.24 8.73 53.64
C MET A 163 10.30 7.88 54.37
N ALA A 164 11.59 8.20 54.20
CA ALA A 164 12.69 7.50 54.88
C ALA A 164 12.80 7.80 56.38
N ILE A 165 12.13 8.84 56.88
CA ILE A 165 12.11 9.21 58.32
C ILE A 165 10.95 8.51 59.06
N ILE A 166 9.96 7.98 58.33
CA ILE A 166 8.75 7.34 58.88
C ILE A 166 8.82 5.80 58.74
N ALA A 167 9.85 5.27 58.06
CA ALA A 167 10.14 3.82 57.96
C ALA A 167 11.18 3.39 58.99
#